data_AF-A0A2K3JF06-F1
#
_entry.id   AF-A0A2K3JF06-F1
#
_cell.length_a   1.000
_cell.length_b   1.000
_cell.length_c   1.000
_cell.angle_alpha   90.00
_cell.angle_beta   90.00
_cell.angle_gamma   90.00
#
_symmetry.space_group_name_H-M   'P 1'
#
loop_
_entity.id
_entity.type
_entity.pdbx_description
1 polymer ?
#
loop_
_entity_poly.entity_id
_entity_poly.type
_entity_poly.pdbx_seq_one_letter_code
_entity_poly.pdbx_strand_id
1 'polypeptide(L)'
;MVRKARYIEPSIFKRERVKAFFTTKHVGTDPFVIARYVNFPVEKIYFPVQRHTSRVHILRKNDPLKTADAVVTREKNILLGVKVADCVPVLLYDRSSDACGAVHAGWRGTADNILSRTIELMCGRYYSKPEDLLISIG
;
A
#
# COMPACT_ATOMS: atom_id res chain seq x y z
N MET A 1 -25.07 1.02 -20.80
CA MET A 1 -23.62 1.32 -20.79
C MET A 1 -23.12 1.18 -19.35
N VAL A 2 -22.43 0.07 -19.02
CA VAL A 2 -22.00 -0.21 -17.64
C VAL A 2 -20.90 0.77 -17.24
N ARG A 3 -21.11 1.57 -16.18
CA ARG A 3 -20.05 2.41 -15.59
C ARG A 3 -18.94 1.49 -15.10
N LYS A 4 -17.80 1.45 -15.78
CA LYS A 4 -16.64 0.69 -15.32
C LYS A 4 -16.13 1.25 -14.00
N ALA A 5 -15.83 0.38 -13.04
CA ALA A 5 -15.33 0.77 -11.72
C ALA A 5 -13.98 1.51 -11.86
N ARG A 6 -13.86 2.65 -11.16
CA ARG A 6 -12.66 3.50 -11.17
C ARG A 6 -11.56 2.88 -10.31
N TYR A 7 -11.93 2.37 -9.16
CA TYR A 7 -11.09 1.61 -8.24
C TYR A 7 -11.97 0.58 -7.51
N ILE A 8 -11.32 -0.40 -6.88
CA ILE A 8 -11.95 -1.46 -6.10
C ILE A 8 -11.58 -1.20 -4.64
N GLU A 9 -12.59 -1.04 -3.79
CA GLU A 9 -12.41 -0.92 -2.33
C GLU A 9 -12.64 -2.28 -1.68
N PRO A 10 -11.60 -2.93 -1.11
CA PRO A 10 -11.77 -4.19 -0.43
C PRO A 10 -12.74 -4.05 0.75
N SER A 11 -13.70 -4.97 0.86
CA SER A 11 -14.72 -4.95 1.91
C SER A 11 -14.13 -4.99 3.31
N ILE A 12 -12.96 -5.64 3.47
CA ILE A 12 -12.24 -5.77 4.73
C ILE A 12 -11.84 -4.40 5.33
N PHE A 13 -11.69 -3.34 4.51
CA PHE A 13 -11.31 -2.01 4.99
C PHE A 13 -12.49 -1.03 5.14
N LYS A 14 -13.70 -1.38 4.69
CA LYS A 14 -14.82 -0.42 4.56
C LYS A 14 -15.27 0.25 5.88
N ARG A 15 -15.01 -0.38 7.02
CA ARG A 15 -15.39 0.12 8.36
C ARG A 15 -14.19 0.51 9.21
N GLU A 16 -13.02 0.55 8.60
CA GLU A 16 -11.76 0.80 9.27
C GLU A 16 -11.35 2.27 9.15
N ARG A 17 -10.41 2.72 9.99
CA ARG A 17 -9.89 4.10 9.96
C ARG A 17 -8.82 4.30 8.87
N VAL A 18 -8.99 3.61 7.74
CA VAL A 18 -8.10 3.66 6.58
C VAL A 18 -8.92 3.71 5.30
N LYS A 19 -8.45 4.49 4.33
CA LYS A 19 -8.95 4.42 2.95
C LYS A 19 -7.97 3.61 2.12
N ALA A 20 -8.42 2.48 1.59
CA ALA A 20 -7.61 1.53 0.85
C ALA A 20 -8.36 1.05 -0.40
N PHE A 21 -7.66 1.01 -1.54
CA PHE A 21 -8.27 0.67 -2.83
C PHE A 21 -7.22 0.19 -3.83
N PHE A 22 -7.66 -0.56 -4.82
CA PHE A 22 -6.89 -0.91 -6.02
C PHE A 22 -7.42 -0.12 -7.22
N THR A 23 -6.56 0.60 -7.93
CA THR A 23 -6.97 1.29 -9.16
C THR A 23 -7.20 0.29 -10.29
N THR A 24 -8.13 0.61 -11.21
CA THR A 24 -8.26 -0.16 -12.44
C THR A 24 -7.47 0.49 -13.56
N LYS A 25 -7.33 -0.19 -14.71
CA LYS A 25 -6.69 0.36 -15.92
C LYS A 25 -7.25 1.71 -16.39
N HIS A 26 -8.46 2.08 -15.97
CA HIS A 26 -9.07 3.36 -16.31
C HIS A 26 -8.50 4.53 -15.51
N VAL A 27 -8.05 4.27 -14.28
CA VAL A 27 -7.38 5.26 -13.43
C VAL A 27 -5.87 5.15 -13.58
N GLY A 28 -5.34 3.93 -13.71
CA GLY A 28 -3.91 3.67 -13.87
C GLY A 28 -3.13 4.00 -12.60
N THR A 29 -1.89 4.47 -12.79
CA THR A 29 -0.91 4.70 -11.71
C THR A 29 -0.38 6.13 -11.66
N ASP A 30 -1.00 7.04 -12.42
CA ASP A 30 -0.65 8.45 -12.43
C ASP A 30 -1.12 9.12 -11.11
N PRO A 31 -0.21 9.71 -10.32
CA PRO A 31 -0.56 10.31 -9.03
C PRO A 31 -1.54 11.49 -9.15
N PHE A 32 -1.48 12.30 -10.21
CA PHE A 32 -2.40 13.41 -10.42
C PHE A 32 -3.82 12.92 -10.71
N VAL A 33 -3.92 11.86 -11.52
CA VAL A 33 -5.21 11.22 -11.84
C VAL A 33 -5.80 10.60 -10.57
N ILE A 34 -5.01 9.84 -9.80
CA ILE A 34 -5.43 9.23 -8.54
C ILE A 34 -5.88 10.30 -7.55
N ALA A 35 -5.06 11.33 -7.31
CA ALA A 35 -5.35 12.47 -6.43
C ALA A 35 -6.71 13.08 -6.74
N ARG A 36 -7.02 13.32 -8.02
CA ARG A 36 -8.31 13.83 -8.46
C ARG A 36 -9.47 12.87 -8.16
N TYR A 37 -9.28 11.57 -8.40
CA TYR A 37 -10.35 10.57 -8.16
C TYR A 37 -10.67 10.34 -6.69
N VAL A 38 -9.67 10.49 -5.81
CA VAL A 38 -9.87 10.28 -4.36
C VAL A 38 -9.99 11.57 -3.56
N ASN A 39 -9.93 12.73 -4.23
CA ASN A 39 -9.90 14.07 -3.64
C ASN A 39 -8.82 14.19 -2.55
N PHE A 40 -7.57 13.93 -2.93
CA PHE A 40 -6.43 13.89 -2.02
C PHE A 40 -5.23 14.68 -2.58
N PRO A 41 -4.43 15.37 -1.75
CA PRO A 41 -3.30 16.15 -2.24
C PRO A 41 -2.23 15.26 -2.88
N VAL A 42 -1.80 15.59 -4.09
CA VAL A 42 -0.88 14.76 -4.89
C VAL A 42 0.50 14.62 -4.22
N GLU A 43 0.95 15.67 -3.54
CA GLU A 43 2.19 15.73 -2.77
C GLU A 43 2.21 14.82 -1.54
N LYS A 44 1.04 14.29 -1.16
CA LYS A 44 0.88 13.32 -0.06
C LYS A 44 0.73 11.88 -0.56
N ILE A 45 0.93 11.64 -1.87
CA ILE A 45 0.96 10.30 -2.45
C ILE A 45 2.41 9.83 -2.55
N TYR A 46 2.69 8.67 -1.98
CA TYR A 46 4.02 8.06 -2.01
C TYR A 46 4.01 6.73 -2.79
N PHE A 47 4.83 6.68 -3.83
CA PHE A 47 5.17 5.44 -4.54
C PHE A 47 6.68 5.23 -4.41
N PRO A 48 7.17 4.07 -3.94
CA PRO A 48 8.60 3.79 -3.92
C PRO A 48 9.13 3.51 -5.34
N VAL A 49 10.45 3.51 -5.50
CA VAL A 49 11.10 2.98 -6.72
C VAL A 49 11.18 1.46 -6.62
N GLN A 50 10.22 0.77 -7.21
CA GLN A 50 10.12 -0.69 -7.22
C GLN A 50 11.21 -1.32 -8.10
N ARG A 51 11.85 -2.39 -7.60
CA ARG A 51 12.89 -3.14 -8.33
C ARG A 51 12.75 -4.65 -8.18
N HIS A 52 11.56 -5.14 -7.82
CA HIS A 52 11.27 -6.56 -7.58
C HIS A 52 12.17 -7.17 -6.49
N THR A 53 12.52 -6.38 -5.48
CA THR A 53 13.29 -6.78 -4.30
C THR A 53 12.36 -7.15 -3.15
N SER A 54 12.92 -7.58 -2.02
CA SER A 54 12.19 -7.74 -0.75
C SER A 54 12.40 -6.57 0.23
N ARG A 55 12.82 -5.40 -0.28
CA ARG A 55 13.08 -4.22 0.55
C ARG A 55 11.78 -3.56 0.99
N VAL A 56 11.63 -3.41 2.30
CA VAL A 56 10.54 -2.69 2.95
C VAL A 56 11.04 -1.34 3.44
N HIS A 57 10.33 -0.27 3.12
CA HIS A 57 10.63 1.08 3.60
C HIS A 57 9.62 1.52 4.65
N ILE A 58 10.12 1.90 5.84
CA ILE A 58 9.34 2.62 6.84
C ILE A 58 9.32 4.09 6.44
N LEU A 59 8.19 4.54 5.89
CA LEU A 59 8.03 5.93 5.46
C LEU A 59 7.79 6.83 6.68
N ARG A 60 8.57 7.90 6.76
CA ARG A 60 8.36 9.03 7.68
C ARG A 60 8.00 10.29 6.92
N LYS A 61 7.51 11.29 7.65
CA LYS A 61 7.20 12.61 7.09
C LYS A 61 8.45 13.18 6.39
N ASN A 62 8.26 13.65 5.16
CA ASN A 62 9.29 14.27 4.30
C ASN A 62 10.43 13.33 3.87
N ASP A 63 10.28 12.01 3.98
CA ASP A 63 11.26 11.10 3.43
C ASP A 63 11.37 11.26 1.90
N PRO A 64 12.59 11.27 1.35
CA PRO A 64 12.77 11.32 -0.09
C PRO A 64 12.30 9.99 -0.72
N LEU A 65 12.16 9.99 -2.03
CA LEU A 65 11.87 8.78 -2.79
C LEU A 65 12.96 7.71 -2.55
N LYS A 66 12.57 6.50 -2.14
CA LYS A 66 13.48 5.37 -1.87
C LYS A 66 13.18 4.18 -2.75
N THR A 67 14.22 3.39 -3.04
CA THR A 67 14.07 2.06 -3.63
C THR A 67 13.54 1.08 -2.60
N ALA A 68 12.33 0.59 -2.85
CA ALA A 68 11.64 -0.42 -2.06
C ALA A 68 10.51 -1.03 -2.89
N ASP A 69 10.08 -2.22 -2.49
CA ASP A 69 8.93 -2.91 -3.08
C ASP A 69 7.79 -3.05 -2.07
N ALA A 70 8.03 -2.70 -0.81
CA ALA A 70 6.99 -2.50 0.19
C ALA A 70 7.22 -1.18 0.93
N VAL A 71 6.13 -0.52 1.30
CA VAL A 71 6.18 0.69 2.12
C VAL A 71 5.16 0.53 3.24
N VAL A 72 5.57 0.90 4.46
CA VAL A 72 4.68 0.96 5.63
C VAL A 72 4.81 2.30 6.32
N THR A 73 3.75 2.75 6.96
CA THR A 73 3.78 3.97 7.78
C THR A 73 2.72 3.96 8.88
N ARG A 74 2.94 4.78 9.91
CA ARG A 74 1.91 5.24 10.86
C ARG A 74 1.57 6.72 10.68
N GLU A 75 2.27 7.42 9.79
CA GLU A 75 2.02 8.82 9.51
C GLU A 75 0.62 8.99 8.91
N LYS A 76 -0.16 9.91 9.48
CA LYS A 76 -1.51 10.19 9.02
C LYS A 76 -1.48 11.13 7.82
N ASN A 77 -2.56 11.08 7.03
CA ASN A 77 -2.74 11.91 5.85
C ASN A 77 -1.63 11.68 4.79
N ILE A 78 -1.26 10.43 4.55
CA ILE A 78 -0.40 10.01 3.44
C ILE A 78 -1.08 8.84 2.73
N LEU A 79 -1.01 8.82 1.40
CA LEU A 79 -1.51 7.72 0.57
C LEU A 79 -0.33 6.91 0.04
N LEU A 80 -0.18 5.69 0.55
CA LEU A 80 0.82 4.75 0.06
C LEU A 80 0.33 4.08 -1.22
N GLY A 81 1.25 3.80 -2.14
CA GLY A 81 0.94 3.03 -3.32
C GLY A 81 2.11 2.19 -3.82
N VAL A 82 1.76 1.11 -4.50
CA VAL A 82 2.67 0.33 -5.35
C VAL A 82 2.04 0.23 -6.73
N LYS A 83 2.87 0.17 -7.76
CA LYS A 83 2.45 0.06 -9.16
C LYS A 83 2.61 -1.38 -9.61
N VAL A 84 1.59 -1.95 -10.22
CA VAL A 84 1.64 -3.32 -10.72
C VAL A 84 1.07 -3.42 -12.13
N ALA A 85 1.62 -4.36 -12.88
CA ALA A 85 1.03 -4.98 -14.06
C ALA A 85 1.45 -6.45 -13.96
N ASP A 86 0.48 -7.33 -13.74
CA ASP A 86 0.64 -8.78 -13.46
C ASP A 86 1.19 -9.17 -12.08
N CYS A 87 2.07 -8.38 -11.46
CA CYS A 87 2.51 -8.61 -10.07
C CYS A 87 1.35 -8.39 -9.08
N VAL A 88 1.43 -9.05 -7.91
CA VAL A 88 0.34 -9.04 -6.92
C VAL A 88 0.48 -7.82 -5.99
N PRO A 89 -0.47 -6.88 -5.96
CA PRO A 89 -0.49 -5.82 -4.96
C PRO A 89 -1.14 -6.32 -3.67
N VAL A 90 -0.51 -6.05 -2.52
CA VAL A 90 -1.06 -6.39 -1.20
C VAL A 90 -1.17 -5.11 -0.36
N LEU A 91 -2.34 -4.88 0.23
CA LEU A 91 -2.57 -3.77 1.17
C LEU A 91 -2.71 -4.33 2.58
N LEU A 92 -2.07 -3.68 3.55
CA LEU A 92 -2.10 -4.04 4.96
C LEU A 92 -2.60 -2.86 5.79
N TYR A 93 -3.36 -3.16 6.84
CA TYR A 93 -3.75 -2.18 7.85
C TYR A 93 -3.80 -2.84 9.23
N ASP A 94 -3.22 -2.19 10.23
CA ASP A 94 -3.26 -2.59 11.62
C ASP A 94 -4.30 -1.75 12.37
N ARG A 95 -5.33 -2.40 12.91
CA ARG A 95 -6.42 -1.74 13.65
C ARG A 95 -5.99 -1.17 15.00
N SER A 96 -4.92 -1.68 15.60
CA SER A 96 -4.43 -1.29 16.93
C SER A 96 -3.44 -0.15 16.83
N SER A 97 -2.40 -0.29 16.00
CA SER A 97 -1.37 0.76 15.87
C SER A 97 -1.72 1.82 14.84
N ASP A 98 -2.77 1.58 14.03
CA ASP A 98 -3.21 2.51 12.99
C ASP A 98 -2.18 2.65 11.84
N ALA A 99 -1.27 1.68 11.73
CA ALA A 99 -0.27 1.54 10.69
C ALA A 99 -0.89 0.96 9.41
N CYS A 100 -0.41 1.38 8.25
CA CYS A 100 -0.79 0.80 6.97
C CYS A 100 0.44 0.46 6.13
N GLY A 101 0.23 -0.39 5.13
CA GLY A 101 1.27 -0.80 4.20
C GLY A 101 0.74 -1.13 2.81
N ALA A 102 1.61 -0.98 1.82
CA ALA A 102 1.39 -1.41 0.45
C ALA A 102 2.61 -2.21 -0.04
N VAL A 103 2.39 -3.35 -0.66
CA VAL A 103 3.42 -4.31 -1.05
C VAL A 103 3.25 -4.70 -2.51
N HIS A 104 4.35 -4.60 -3.26
CA HIS A 104 4.53 -5.14 -4.59
C HIS A 104 5.10 -6.56 -4.49
N ALA A 105 4.22 -7.55 -4.51
CA ALA A 105 4.59 -8.96 -4.45
C ALA A 105 4.72 -9.53 -5.88
N GLY A 106 5.80 -9.15 -6.57
CA GLY A 106 6.24 -9.88 -7.76
C GLY A 106 6.83 -11.25 -7.40
N TRP A 107 7.05 -12.11 -8.38
CA TRP A 107 7.55 -13.48 -8.12
C TRP A 107 8.88 -13.50 -7.35
N ARG A 108 9.83 -12.61 -7.68
CA ARG A 108 11.12 -12.49 -6.98
C ARG A 108 10.94 -12.03 -5.53
N GLY A 109 10.20 -10.95 -5.31
CA GLY A 109 9.92 -10.44 -3.97
C GLY A 109 9.18 -11.45 -3.10
N THR A 110 8.27 -12.23 -3.70
CA THR A 110 7.54 -13.30 -3.02
C THR A 110 8.47 -14.45 -2.62
N ALA A 111 9.34 -14.90 -3.52
CA ALA A 111 10.37 -15.91 -3.20
C ALA A 111 11.33 -15.43 -2.08
N ASP A 112 11.57 -14.13 -2.02
CA ASP A 112 12.38 -13.49 -0.97
C ASP A 112 11.57 -13.09 0.29
N ASN A 113 10.32 -13.57 0.42
CA ASN A 113 9.43 -13.37 1.57
C ASN A 113 9.06 -11.89 1.86
N ILE A 114 8.82 -11.06 0.83
CA ILE A 114 8.51 -9.63 1.01
C ILE A 114 7.31 -9.38 1.94
N LEU A 115 6.25 -10.17 1.86
CA LEU A 115 5.07 -9.99 2.71
C LEU A 115 5.39 -10.29 4.17
N SER A 116 6.05 -11.43 4.46
CA SER A 116 6.46 -11.80 5.82
C SER A 116 7.40 -10.75 6.41
N ARG A 117 8.42 -10.31 5.66
CA ARG A 117 9.32 -9.21 6.07
C ARG A 117 8.57 -7.91 6.37
N THR A 118 7.51 -7.63 5.61
CA THR A 118 6.68 -6.44 5.83
C THR A 118 5.91 -6.55 7.15
N ILE A 119 5.29 -7.70 7.39
CA ILE A 119 4.55 -7.99 8.63
C ILE A 119 5.49 -7.97 9.84
N GLU A 120 6.64 -8.66 9.77
CA GLU A 120 7.67 -8.68 10.82
C GLU A 120 8.15 -7.27 11.16
N LEU A 121 8.38 -6.45 10.13
CA LEU A 121 8.77 -5.05 10.33
C LEU A 121 7.67 -4.23 10.99
N MET A 122 6.39 -4.43 10.64
CA MET A 122 5.27 -3.80 11.34
C MET A 122 5.19 -4.26 12.80
N CYS A 123 5.33 -5.55 13.07
CA CYS A 123 5.38 -6.11 14.42
C CYS A 123 6.52 -5.48 15.24
N GLY A 124 7.74 -5.44 14.70
CA GLY A 124 8.90 -4.89 15.40
C GLY A 124 8.87 -3.36 15.55
N ARG A 125 8.36 -2.63 14.56
CA ARG A 125 8.41 -1.16 14.54
C ARG A 125 7.19 -0.51 15.20
N TYR A 126 6.03 -1.13 15.07
CA TYR A 126 4.73 -0.56 15.48
C TYR A 126 4.02 -1.37 16.55
N TYR A 127 4.64 -2.47 17.02
CA TYR A 127 4.03 -3.42 17.94
C TYR A 127 2.72 -4.01 17.40
N SER A 128 2.61 -4.07 16.06
CA SER A 128 1.50 -4.74 15.38
C SER A 128 1.43 -6.20 15.80
N LYS A 129 0.22 -6.72 15.97
CA LYS A 129 -0.02 -8.14 16.17
C LYS A 129 -0.63 -8.75 14.92
N PRO A 130 -0.25 -9.96 14.51
CA PRO A 130 -0.85 -10.62 13.35
C PRO A 130 -2.39 -10.69 13.41
N GLU A 131 -2.99 -10.89 14.59
CA GLU A 131 -4.45 -10.90 14.77
C GLU A 131 -5.15 -9.56 14.49
N ASP A 132 -4.41 -8.45 14.56
CA ASP A 132 -4.93 -7.10 14.33
C ASP A 132 -4.75 -6.63 12.88
N LEU A 133 -3.97 -7.38 12.08
CA LEU A 133 -3.70 -7.06 10.69
C LEU A 133 -4.84 -7.49 9.78
N LEU A 134 -5.34 -6.51 9.03
CA LEU A 134 -6.23 -6.72 7.89
C LEU A 134 -5.39 -6.68 6.62
N ILE A 135 -5.55 -7.69 5.78
CA ILE A 135 -4.79 -7.86 4.55
C ILE A 135 -5.76 -8.05 3.39
N SER A 136 -5.55 -7.30 2.31
CA SER A 136 -6.24 -7.53 1.04
C SER A 136 -5.23 -7.76 -0.07
N ILE A 137 -5.51 -8.76 -0.89
CA ILE A 137 -4.76 -9.09 -2.11
C ILE A 137 -5.60 -8.59 -3.29
N GLY A 138 -4.97 -7.89 -4.22
CA GLY A 138 -5.63 -7.30 -5.40
C GLY A 138 -5.36 -8.02 -6.71
#